data_AF-A0A958GKA3-F1
#
_entry.id   AF-A0A958GKA3-F1
#
_cell.length_a   1.000
_cell.length_b   1.000
_cell.length_c   1.000
_cell.angle_alpha   90.00
_cell.angle_beta   90.00
_cell.angle_gamma   90.00
#
_symmetry.space_group_name_H-M   'P 1'
#
loop_
_entity.id
_entity.type
_entity.pdbx_description
1 polymer ?
#
loop_
_entity_poly.entity_id
_entity_poly.type
_entity_poly.pdbx_seq_one_letter_code
_entity_poly.pdbx_strand_id
1 'polypeptide(L)'
;DTLLVTIFGFFVFYLFGWYMGRGLDREGRIATTFSSGVNNNALGIGIAAIHFEPRVALFLVVSEFPWIAAIALFGKFLRKRSEECH
;
A
#
# COMPACT_ATOMS: atom_id res chain seq x y z
N ASP A 1 11.37 1.49 -14.97
CA ASP A 1 10.71 0.17 -14.80
C ASP A 1 10.37 -0.15 -13.35
N THR A 2 11.33 -0.12 -12.43
CA THR A 2 11.14 -0.49 -11.02
C THR A 2 9.98 0.18 -10.30
N LEU A 3 9.82 1.50 -10.48
CA LEU A 3 8.74 2.28 -9.86
C LEU A 3 7.35 1.91 -10.40
N LEU A 4 7.24 1.61 -11.70
CA LEU A 4 5.95 1.23 -12.28
C LEU A 4 5.51 -0.14 -11.76
N VAL A 5 6.46 -1.07 -11.62
CA VAL A 5 6.21 -2.40 -11.06
C VAL A 5 5.73 -2.30 -9.61
N THR A 6 6.38 -1.47 -8.78
CA THR A 6 5.97 -1.29 -7.39
C THR A 6 4.61 -0.60 -7.27
N ILE A 7 4.38 0.49 -8.01
CA ILE A 7 3.07 1.17 -8.05
C ILE A 7 1.96 0.20 -8.46
N PHE A 8 2.19 -0.58 -9.52
CA PHE A 8 1.21 -1.55 -10.00
C PHE A 8 0.95 -2.65 -8.97
N GLY A 9 2.00 -3.20 -8.35
CA GLY A 9 1.86 -4.22 -7.31
C GLY A 9 1.04 -3.75 -6.11
N PHE A 10 1.36 -2.58 -5.56
CA PHE A 10 0.60 -2.00 -4.46
C PHE A 10 -0.84 -1.66 -4.85
N PHE A 11 -1.06 -1.15 -6.07
CA PHE A 11 -2.41 -0.90 -6.57
C PHE A 11 -3.27 -2.17 -6.60
N VAL A 12 -2.71 -3.30 -7.07
CA VAL A 12 -3.39 -4.59 -7.06
C VAL A 12 -3.72 -5.03 -5.63
N PHE A 13 -2.80 -4.87 -4.67
CA PHE A 13 -3.06 -5.21 -3.28
C PHE A 13 -4.20 -4.37 -2.67
N TYR A 14 -4.23 -3.07 -2.92
CA TYR A 14 -5.31 -2.21 -2.44
C TYR A 14 -6.65 -2.57 -3.10
N LEU A 15 -6.66 -2.87 -4.40
CA LEU A 15 -7.88 -3.28 -5.10
C LEU A 15 -8.42 -4.60 -4.53
N PHE A 16 -7.53 -5.55 -4.23
CA PHE A 16 -7.88 -6.82 -3.62
C PHE A 16 -8.45 -6.63 -2.21
N GLY A 17 -7.81 -5.82 -1.35
CA GLY A 17 -8.32 -5.53 -0.01
C GLY A 17 -9.69 -4.84 -0.04
N TRP A 18 -9.89 -3.91 -0.98
CA TRP A 18 -11.18 -3.24 -1.18
C TRP A 18 -12.28 -4.18 -1.68
N TYR A 19 -11.91 -5.18 -2.48
CA TYR A 19 -12.80 -6.24 -2.93
C TYR A 19 -13.18 -7.19 -1.78
N MET A 20 -12.20 -7.64 -1.00
CA MET A 20 -12.41 -8.51 0.17
C MET A 20 -13.29 -7.85 1.24
N GLY A 21 -13.16 -6.53 1.43
CA GLY A 21 -13.97 -5.77 2.37
C GLY A 21 -15.39 -5.42 1.91
N ARG A 22 -15.90 -5.97 0.80
CA ARG A 22 -17.23 -5.61 0.25
C ARG A 22 -18.42 -5.94 1.17
N GLY A 23 -18.26 -6.93 2.04
CA GLY A 23 -19.29 -7.32 3.02
C GLY A 23 -19.16 -6.62 4.37
N LEU A 24 -18.15 -5.77 4.55
CA LEU A 24 -17.92 -5.02 5.78
C LEU A 24 -18.56 -3.63 5.68
N ASP A 25 -18.75 -3.01 6.84
CA ASP A 25 -19.07 -1.61 6.93
C ASP A 25 -17.93 -0.72 6.38
N ARG A 26 -18.16 0.58 6.27
CA ARG A 26 -17.20 1.51 5.64
C ARG A 26 -15.84 1.45 6.33
N GLU A 27 -15.81 1.38 7.66
CA GLU A 27 -14.55 1.35 8.42
C GLU A 27 -13.84 0.02 8.23
N GLY A 28 -14.56 -1.11 8.33
CA GLY A 28 -14.00 -2.44 8.07
C GLY A 28 -13.43 -2.60 6.65
N ARG A 29 -14.08 -1.98 5.65
CA ARG A 29 -13.59 -1.97 4.27
C ARG A 29 -12.32 -1.15 4.10
N ILE A 30 -12.23 0.00 4.76
CA ILE A 30 -11.02 0.83 4.76
C ILE A 30 -9.87 0.08 5.45
N ALA A 31 -10.14 -0.51 6.62
CA ALA A 31 -9.15 -1.28 7.37
C ALA A 31 -8.59 -2.44 6.53
N THR A 32 -9.47 -3.24 5.92
CA THR A 32 -9.07 -4.39 5.08
C THR A 32 -8.26 -3.95 3.86
N THR A 33 -8.60 -2.81 3.26
CA THR A 33 -7.87 -2.23 2.13
C THR A 33 -6.46 -1.83 2.52
N PHE A 34 -6.27 -1.17 3.65
CA PHE A 34 -4.94 -0.78 4.09
C PHE A 34 -4.14 -2.00 4.57
N SER A 35 -4.74 -2.92 5.31
CA SER A 35 -4.06 -4.14 5.77
C SER A 35 -3.56 -5.04 4.64
N SER A 36 -4.15 -4.98 3.45
CA SER A 36 -3.67 -5.79 2.31
C SER A 36 -2.45 -5.19 1.60
N GLY A 37 -2.30 -3.86 1.61
CA GLY A 37 -1.25 -3.15 0.87
C GLY A 37 -0.14 -2.59 1.74
N VAL A 38 -0.39 -2.33 3.03
CA VAL A 38 0.59 -1.77 3.96
C VAL A 38 1.37 -2.90 4.60
N ASN A 39 2.64 -3.01 4.24
CA ASN A 39 3.53 -4.08 4.67
C ASN A 39 4.68 -3.53 5.52
N ASN A 40 5.25 -4.39 6.37
CA ASN A 40 6.49 -4.08 7.07
C ASN A 40 7.68 -4.23 6.11
N ASN A 41 7.86 -3.24 5.23
CA ASN A 41 8.93 -3.26 4.24
C ASN A 41 10.32 -3.18 4.89
N ALA A 42 10.46 -2.53 6.04
CA ALA A 42 11.72 -2.47 6.79
C ALA A 42 12.25 -3.87 7.14
N LEU A 43 11.36 -4.78 7.54
CA LEU A 43 11.71 -6.19 7.77
C LEU A 43 12.15 -6.87 6.46
N GLY A 44 11.44 -6.61 5.36
CA GLY A 44 11.82 -7.11 4.03
C GLY A 44 13.21 -6.62 3.59
N ILE A 45 13.51 -5.33 3.80
CA ILE A 45 14.82 -4.73 3.52
C ILE A 45 15.91 -5.43 4.34
N GLY A 46 15.67 -5.67 5.63
CA GLY A 46 16.60 -6.37 6.50
C GLY A 46 16.92 -7.78 6.00
N ILE A 47 15.90 -8.56 5.64
CA ILE A 47 16.08 -9.90 5.06
C ILE A 47 16.86 -9.81 3.75
N ALA A 48 16.52 -8.84 2.89
CA ALA A 48 17.17 -8.70 1.60
C ALA A 48 18.62 -8.25 1.67
N ALA A 49 18.97 -7.42 2.65
CA ALA A 49 20.35 -6.99 2.88
C ALA A 49 21.26 -8.15 3.33
N ILE A 50 20.70 -9.16 4.01
CA ILE A 50 21.46 -10.31 4.54
C ILE A 50 21.55 -11.44 3.51
N HIS A 51 20.48 -11.69 2.76
CA HIS A 51 20.32 -12.92 1.97
C HIS A 51 20.33 -12.73 0.45
N PHE A 52 20.16 -11.51 -0.05
CA PHE A 52 20.04 -11.24 -1.48
C PHE A 52 21.07 -10.19 -1.94
N GLU A 53 21.16 -10.00 -3.26
CA GLU A 53 22.01 -8.96 -3.83
C GLU A 53 21.57 -7.56 -3.34
N PRO A 54 22.49 -6.59 -3.18
CA PRO A 54 22.17 -5.23 -2.74
C PRO A 54 21.09 -4.54 -3.57
N ARG A 55 20.96 -4.90 -4.86
CA ARG A 55 19.91 -4.39 -5.75
C ARG A 55 18.50 -4.73 -5.26
N VAL A 56 18.31 -5.88 -4.62
CA VAL A 56 17.01 -6.30 -4.08
C VAL A 56 16.65 -5.49 -2.83
N ALA A 57 17.62 -5.23 -1.96
CA ALA A 57 17.41 -4.33 -0.82
C ALA A 57 17.08 -2.90 -1.29
N LEU A 58 17.80 -2.38 -2.29
CA LEU A 58 17.50 -1.08 -2.90
C LEU A 58 16.10 -1.02 -3.52
N PHE A 59 15.66 -2.11 -4.17
CA PHE A 59 14.30 -2.22 -4.69
C PHE A 59 13.27 -2.04 -3.57
N LEU A 60 13.44 -2.74 -2.45
CA LEU A 60 12.51 -2.67 -1.32
C LEU A 60 12.51 -1.28 -0.67
N VAL A 61 13.67 -0.64 -0.53
CA VAL A 61 13.77 0.75 -0.05
C VAL A 61 12.99 1.70 -0.96
N VAL A 62 13.16 1.60 -2.28
CA VAL A 62 12.43 2.44 -3.25
C VAL A 62 10.93 2.13 -3.25
N SER A 63 10.55 0.90 -2.92
CA SER A 63 9.15 0.51 -2.85
C SER A 63 8.38 1.10 -1.66
N GLU A 64 9.05 1.73 -0.68
CA GLU A 64 8.41 2.47 0.41
C GLU A 64 7.59 3.67 -0.09
N PHE A 65 8.12 4.42 -1.06
CA PHE A 65 7.52 5.68 -1.49
C PHE A 65 6.13 5.52 -2.12
N PRO A 66 5.89 4.56 -3.05
CA PRO A 66 4.59 4.40 -3.70
C PRO A 66 3.43 4.14 -2.75
N TRP A 67 3.58 3.24 -1.78
CA TRP A 67 2.46 2.85 -0.92
C TRP A 67 2.18 3.91 0.15
N ILE A 68 3.21 4.58 0.68
CA ILE A 68 3.04 5.74 1.58
C ILE A 68 2.29 6.86 0.86
N ALA A 69 2.68 7.17 -0.38
CA ALA A 69 1.99 8.16 -1.20
C ALA A 69 0.52 7.76 -1.49
N ALA A 70 0.27 6.47 -1.73
CA ALA A 70 -1.08 5.94 -1.94
C ALA A 70 -1.96 6.14 -0.69
N ILE A 71 -1.44 5.91 0.52
CA ILE A 71 -2.19 6.19 1.77
C ILE A 71 -2.56 7.67 1.86
N ALA A 72 -1.60 8.56 1.63
CA ALA A 72 -1.85 10.00 1.72
C ALA A 72 -2.92 10.46 0.73
N LEU A 73 -2.88 9.94 -0.51
CA LEU A 73 -3.88 10.20 -1.54
C LEU A 73 -5.26 9.63 -1.16
N PHE A 74 -5.30 8.39 -0.65
CA PHE A 74 -6.54 7.74 -0.25
C PHE A 74 -7.19 8.45 0.95
N GLY A 75 -6.38 8.86 1.93
CA GLY A 75 -6.86 9.67 3.07
C GLY A 75 -7.46 11.01 2.62
N LYS A 76 -6.83 11.71 1.68
CA LYS A 76 -7.41 12.92 1.07
C LYS A 76 -8.74 12.64 0.36
N PHE A 77 -8.81 11.55 -0.39
CA PHE A 77 -10.04 11.14 -1.10
C PHE A 77 -11.18 10.85 -0.13
N LEU A 78 -10.92 10.11 0.95
CA LEU A 78 -11.91 9.79 1.97
C LEU A 78 -12.42 11.03 2.71
N ARG A 79 -11.53 11.99 3.02
CA ARG A 79 -11.90 13.24 3.69
C ARG A 79 -12.76 14.15 2.81
N LYS A 80 -12.41 14.27 1.51
CA LYS A 80 -13.24 15.01 0.56
C LYS A 80 -14.66 14.46 0.49
N ARG A 81 -14.81 13.13 0.52
CA ARG A 81 -16.11 12.45 0.51
C ARG A 81 -16.93 12.63 1.80
N SER A 82 -16.29 12.90 2.95
CA SER A 82 -17.01 13.28 4.16
C SER A 82 -17.47 14.74 4.13
N GLU A 83 -16.67 15.64 3.55
CA GLU A 83 -17.03 17.07 3.42
C GLU A 83 -18.19 17.28 2.44
N GLU A 84 -18.31 16.50 1.36
CA GLU A 84 -19.43 16.54 0.41
C GLU A 84 -20.77 16.04 0.99
N CYS A 85 -20.78 15.40 2.16
CA CYS A 85 -21.98 14.82 2.79
C CYS A 85 -22.54 15.66 3.95
N HIS A 86 -21.91 16.80 4.28
CA HIS A 86 -22.37 17.78 5.26
C HIS A 86 -22.91 19.03 4.56
#